data_AF-A0A8J7B2M2-F1
#
_entry.id   AF-A0A8J7B2M2-F1
#
_cell.length_a   1.000
_cell.length_b   1.000
_cell.length_c   1.000
_cell.angle_alpha   90.00
_cell.angle_beta   90.00
_cell.angle_gamma   90.00
#
_symmetry.space_group_name_H-M   'P 1'
#
loop_
_entity.id
_entity.type
_entity.pdbx_description
1 polymer ?
#
loop_
_entity_poly.entity_id
_entity_poly.type
_entity_poly.pdbx_seq_one_letter_code
_entity_poly.pdbx_strand_id
1 'polypeptide(L)'
;MATASNSTVRSPRQELLAGARDIIPLVVGAIPFGIIFGTLAQGSGLSFGATLGMSAFVFAGSSQFIALGLLAAGSTLPLIVLTTVVVNLRHMLYAASLLPYVQGDSQRWKAIIGFFLTDEAFAIAIRRYLQPDLSPHKHWYYLGAGGAMYGNWVLCTWLGLTVGQLIPNAAAWGLDFAMVATFIGMIVPYATTRPMVGAIAVAGLVAVLANGLPHKLGLMVAAIAGVAAGFWLETRVFKSEEVGR
;
A
#
# COMPACT_ATOMS: atom_id res chain seq x y z
N MET A 1 -26.76 -33.00 -14.21
CA MET A 1 -27.51 -32.37 -13.10
C MET A 1 -26.55 -32.29 -11.92
N ALA A 2 -25.75 -31.22 -11.86
CA ALA A 2 -24.71 -31.07 -10.83
C ALA A 2 -25.38 -30.65 -9.52
N THR A 3 -25.16 -31.44 -8.48
CA THR A 3 -25.59 -31.16 -7.10
C THR A 3 -25.06 -29.79 -6.68
N ALA A 4 -25.95 -28.82 -6.53
CA ALA A 4 -25.63 -27.57 -5.86
C ALA A 4 -25.14 -27.93 -4.45
N SER A 5 -23.83 -27.82 -4.25
CA SER A 5 -23.21 -27.97 -2.94
C SER A 5 -23.92 -27.04 -1.98
N ASN A 6 -24.52 -27.60 -0.94
CA ASN A 6 -25.21 -26.89 0.12
C ASN A 6 -24.17 -26.15 0.98
N SER A 7 -23.49 -25.15 0.42
CA SER A 7 -22.55 -24.32 1.16
C SER A 7 -23.38 -23.43 2.08
N THR A 8 -23.43 -23.78 3.36
CA THR A 8 -24.04 -22.95 4.39
C THR A 8 -23.44 -21.55 4.30
N VAL A 9 -24.27 -20.54 4.01
CA VAL A 9 -23.84 -19.14 3.93
C VAL A 9 -23.16 -18.76 5.24
N ARG A 10 -21.92 -18.27 5.17
CA ARG A 10 -21.18 -17.84 6.36
C ARG A 10 -21.89 -16.67 7.02
N SER A 11 -21.94 -16.68 8.35
CA SER A 11 -22.43 -15.55 9.13
C SER A 11 -21.44 -14.37 9.04
N PRO A 12 -21.89 -13.12 9.31
CA PRO A 12 -21.01 -11.95 9.36
C PRO A 12 -19.76 -12.16 10.22
N ARG A 13 -19.91 -12.78 11.39
CA ARG A 13 -18.81 -13.07 12.30
C ARG A 13 -17.82 -14.09 11.71
N GLN A 14 -18.32 -15.10 11.01
CA GLN A 14 -17.47 -16.10 10.35
C GLN A 14 -16.67 -15.48 9.20
N GLU A 15 -17.30 -14.62 8.39
CA GLU A 15 -16.60 -13.87 7.33
C GLU A 15 -15.52 -12.96 7.91
N LEU A 16 -15.85 -12.20 8.96
CA LEU A 16 -14.89 -11.31 9.62
C LEU A 16 -13.68 -12.06 10.19
N LEU A 17 -13.91 -13.18 10.90
CA LEU A 17 -12.82 -14.00 11.44
C LEU A 17 -12.00 -14.67 10.33
N ALA A 18 -12.66 -15.09 9.24
CA ALA A 18 -11.96 -15.66 8.09
C ALA A 18 -11.05 -14.62 7.43
N GLY A 19 -11.54 -13.39 7.20
CA GLY A 19 -10.73 -12.31 6.63
C GLY A 19 -9.53 -11.94 7.52
N ALA A 20 -9.75 -11.83 8.83
CA ALA A 20 -8.68 -11.56 9.80
C ALA A 20 -7.63 -12.68 9.83
N ARG A 21 -8.04 -13.94 9.65
CA ARG A 21 -7.13 -15.09 9.58
C ARG A 21 -6.36 -15.13 8.27
N ASP A 22 -7.04 -14.91 7.15
CA ASP A 22 -6.45 -15.12 5.82
C ASP A 22 -5.45 -14.02 5.45
N ILE A 23 -5.52 -12.85 6.10
CA ILE A 23 -4.53 -11.77 5.92
C ILE A 23 -3.26 -11.94 6.79
N ILE A 24 -3.21 -12.91 7.72
CA ILE A 24 -2.08 -13.08 8.66
C ILE A 24 -0.71 -13.10 7.96
N PRO A 25 -0.49 -13.82 6.83
CA PRO A 25 0.81 -13.82 6.17
C PRO A 25 1.27 -12.42 5.73
N LEU A 26 0.34 -11.59 5.23
CA LEU A 26 0.66 -10.21 4.84
C LEU A 26 0.87 -9.31 6.05
N VAL A 27 0.08 -9.51 7.12
CA VAL A 27 0.27 -8.82 8.41
C VAL A 27 1.67 -9.07 8.95
N VAL A 28 2.14 -10.32 8.96
CA VAL A 28 3.48 -10.69 9.41
C VAL A 28 4.56 -9.99 8.58
N GLY A 29 4.37 -9.91 7.26
CA GLY A 29 5.25 -9.16 6.37
C GLY A 29 5.26 -7.65 6.66
N ALA A 30 4.14 -7.08 7.11
CA ALA A 30 4.00 -5.65 7.39
C ALA A 30 4.61 -5.20 8.74
N ILE A 31 4.77 -6.10 9.72
CA ILE A 31 5.33 -5.80 11.04
C ILE A 31 6.65 -5.01 10.99
N PRO A 32 7.72 -5.49 10.31
CA PRO A 32 8.99 -4.78 10.29
C PRO A 32 8.84 -3.37 9.72
N PHE A 33 8.00 -3.18 8.70
CA PHE A 33 7.77 -1.87 8.10
C PHE A 33 7.05 -0.91 9.04
N GLY A 34 6.04 -1.37 9.79
CA GLY A 34 5.36 -0.52 10.79
C GLY A 34 6.29 -0.08 11.91
N ILE A 35 7.16 -0.98 12.39
CA ILE A 35 8.17 -0.65 13.41
C ILE A 35 9.17 0.36 12.86
N ILE A 36 9.72 0.12 11.66
CA ILE A 36 10.64 1.05 11.01
C ILE A 36 9.98 2.41 10.85
N PHE A 37 8.75 2.50 10.33
CA PHE A 37 8.04 3.77 10.19
C PHE A 37 7.97 4.54 11.51
N GLY A 38 7.53 3.89 12.59
CA GLY A 38 7.44 4.53 13.91
C GLY A 38 8.80 4.99 14.45
N THR A 39 9.86 4.20 14.24
CA THR A 39 11.22 4.56 14.67
C THR A 39 11.77 5.75 13.87
N LEU A 40 11.55 5.77 12.56
CA LEU A 40 12.10 6.79 11.66
C LEU A 40 11.34 8.13 11.74
N ALA A 41 10.06 8.13 12.11
CA ALA A 41 9.22 9.33 12.13
C ALA A 41 9.72 10.43 13.09
N GLN A 42 10.40 10.06 14.18
CA GLN A 42 10.97 11.03 15.12
C GLN A 42 12.11 11.85 14.48
N GLY A 43 12.87 11.22 13.57
CA GLY A 43 13.95 11.88 12.83
C GLY A 43 13.46 12.84 11.75
N SER A 44 12.19 12.75 11.33
CA SER A 44 11.60 13.62 10.30
C SER A 44 10.89 14.84 10.87
N GLY A 45 10.97 15.09 12.18
CA GLY A 45 10.32 16.23 12.85
C GLY A 45 8.85 16.02 13.21
N LEU A 46 8.30 14.81 13.06
CA LEU A 46 6.96 14.50 13.53
C LEU A 46 6.94 14.23 15.03
N SER A 47 5.94 14.77 15.72
CA SER A 47 5.69 14.42 17.12
C SER A 47 5.15 13.00 17.24
N PHE A 48 5.22 12.43 18.44
CA PHE A 48 4.65 11.12 18.76
C PHE A 48 3.17 11.04 18.36
N GLY A 49 2.38 12.05 18.74
CA GLY A 49 0.96 12.13 18.41
C GLY A 49 0.69 12.33 16.91
N ALA A 50 1.50 13.14 16.23
CA ALA A 50 1.38 13.33 14.79
C ALA A 50 1.70 12.03 14.02
N THR A 51 2.69 11.27 14.47
CA THR A 51 3.07 9.98 13.87
C THR A 51 1.95 8.95 14.02
N LEU A 52 1.38 8.80 15.23
CA LEU A 52 0.24 7.91 15.44
C LEU A 52 -1.00 8.37 14.68
N GLY A 53 -1.27 9.68 14.66
CA GLY A 53 -2.35 10.26 13.88
C GLY A 53 -2.20 9.96 12.39
N MET A 54 -0.99 10.09 11.85
CA MET A 54 -0.70 9.73 10.47
C MET A 54 -0.98 8.25 10.21
N SER A 55 -0.60 7.35 11.12
CA SER A 55 -0.92 5.93 11.01
C SER A 55 -2.40 5.60 11.13
N ALA A 56 -3.15 6.35 11.94
CA ALA A 56 -4.58 6.16 12.12
C ALA A 56 -5.40 6.71 10.94
N PHE A 57 -5.00 7.83 10.35
CA PHE A 57 -5.80 8.52 9.33
C PHE A 57 -5.29 8.31 7.90
N VAL A 58 -3.97 8.28 7.71
CA VAL A 58 -3.33 8.07 6.41
C VAL A 58 -2.91 6.62 6.32
N PHE A 59 -3.88 5.71 6.30
CA PHE A 59 -3.65 4.26 6.30
C PHE A 59 -3.12 3.75 4.96
N ALA A 60 -1.91 4.19 4.60
CA ALA A 60 -1.19 3.83 3.38
C ALA A 60 0.32 3.89 3.64
N GLY A 61 0.94 2.72 3.90
CA GLY A 61 2.34 2.63 4.34
C GLY A 61 3.34 3.29 3.39
N SER A 62 3.22 3.06 2.08
CA SER A 62 4.07 3.70 1.06
C SER A 62 4.03 5.23 1.13
N SER A 63 2.84 5.80 1.34
CA SER A 63 2.67 7.26 1.45
C SER A 63 3.23 7.82 2.73
N GLN A 64 3.14 7.05 3.81
CA GLN A 64 3.76 7.39 5.08
C GLN A 64 5.28 7.53 4.94
N PHE A 65 5.95 6.53 4.37
CA PHE A 65 7.39 6.58 4.12
C PHE A 65 7.80 7.72 3.18
N ILE A 66 7.03 7.97 2.12
CA ILE A 66 7.28 9.10 1.20
C ILE A 66 7.17 10.43 1.95
N ALA A 67 6.15 10.60 2.78
CA ALA A 67 5.99 11.83 3.55
C ALA A 67 7.14 12.00 4.56
N LEU A 68 7.58 10.95 5.26
CA LEU A 68 8.74 11.02 6.16
C LEU A 68 9.98 11.50 5.42
N GLY A 69 10.28 10.90 4.25
CA GLY A 69 11.45 11.27 3.46
C GLY A 69 11.38 12.72 2.96
N LEU A 70 10.23 13.17 2.49
CA LEU A 70 10.03 14.54 2.03
C LEU A 70 10.06 15.55 3.18
N LEU A 71 9.51 15.22 4.35
CA LEU A 71 9.58 16.04 5.57
C LEU A 71 11.03 16.17 6.05
N ALA A 72 11.77 15.07 6.12
CA ALA A 72 13.19 15.07 6.50
C ALA A 72 14.04 15.89 5.52
N ALA A 73 13.68 15.90 4.23
CA ALA A 73 14.32 16.72 3.20
C ALA A 73 13.89 18.20 3.19
N GLY A 74 13.04 18.63 4.12
CA GLY A 74 12.55 20.02 4.20
C GLY A 74 11.62 20.42 3.06
N SER A 75 10.89 19.47 2.47
CA SER A 75 9.95 19.73 1.38
C SER A 75 8.70 20.47 1.87
N THR A 76 8.02 21.17 0.96
CA THR A 76 6.80 21.90 1.28
C THR A 76 5.60 20.95 1.44
N LEU A 77 4.66 21.30 2.32
CA LEU A 77 3.43 20.50 2.54
C LEU A 77 2.63 20.23 1.26
N PRO A 78 2.41 21.20 0.35
CA PRO A 78 1.68 20.93 -0.89
C PRO A 78 2.34 19.84 -1.76
N LEU A 79 3.68 19.81 -1.81
CA LEU A 79 4.40 18.79 -2.56
C LEU A 79 4.26 17.40 -1.92
N ILE A 80 4.30 17.32 -0.58
CA ILE A 80 4.08 16.08 0.17
C ILE A 80 2.67 15.54 -0.12
N VAL A 81 1.66 16.40 -0.05
CA VAL A 81 0.27 16.02 -0.35
C VAL A 81 0.14 15.59 -1.80
N LEU A 82 0.68 16.35 -2.75
CA LEU A 82 0.62 16.01 -4.18
C LEU A 82 1.30 14.67 -4.48
N THR A 83 2.49 14.44 -3.92
CA THR A 83 3.24 13.21 -4.13
C THR A 83 2.52 12.00 -3.54
N THR A 84 1.99 12.13 -2.32
CA THR A 84 1.22 11.04 -1.70
C THR A 84 -0.10 10.79 -2.43
N VAL A 85 -0.80 11.82 -2.92
CA VAL A 85 -1.99 11.65 -3.79
C VAL A 85 -1.63 10.89 -5.06
N VAL A 86 -0.58 11.30 -5.78
CA VAL A 86 -0.14 10.65 -7.03
C VAL A 86 0.17 9.17 -6.80
N VAL A 87 0.90 8.85 -5.74
CA VAL A 87 1.24 7.45 -5.40
C VAL A 87 0.01 6.64 -5.01
N ASN A 88 -0.95 7.25 -4.31
CA ASN A 88 -2.19 6.60 -3.92
C ASN A 88 -3.21 6.43 -5.05
N LEU A 89 -3.01 7.04 -6.24
CA LEU A 89 -3.90 6.82 -7.39
C LEU A 89 -4.07 5.33 -7.72
N ARG A 90 -3.10 4.48 -7.37
CA ARG A 90 -3.23 3.01 -7.48
C ARG A 90 -4.44 2.45 -6.73
N HIS A 91 -4.81 3.04 -5.59
CA HIS A 91 -6.00 2.62 -4.84
C HIS A 91 -7.28 2.90 -5.62
N MET A 92 -7.30 3.88 -6.54
CA MET A 92 -8.45 4.09 -7.43
C MET A 92 -8.65 2.91 -8.39
N LEU A 93 -7.56 2.27 -8.84
CA LEU A 93 -7.65 1.08 -9.69
C LEU A 93 -8.23 -0.10 -8.90
N TYR A 94 -7.82 -0.28 -7.65
CA TYR A 94 -8.39 -1.31 -6.76
C TYR A 94 -9.87 -1.03 -6.47
N ALA A 95 -10.22 0.23 -6.19
CA ALA A 95 -11.60 0.64 -5.98
C ALA A 95 -12.48 0.37 -7.22
N ALA A 96 -11.98 0.69 -8.42
CA ALA A 96 -12.67 0.39 -9.68
C ALA A 96 -12.88 -1.12 -9.88
N SER A 97 -11.87 -1.94 -9.53
CA SER A 97 -11.99 -3.41 -9.58
C SER A 97 -12.99 -3.97 -8.57
N LEU A 98 -13.16 -3.33 -7.41
CA LEU A 98 -14.11 -3.76 -6.37
C LEU A 98 -15.53 -3.28 -6.62
N LEU A 99 -15.70 -2.19 -7.38
CA LEU A 99 -16.98 -1.51 -7.59
C LEU A 99 -18.13 -2.45 -8.00
N PRO A 100 -17.97 -3.41 -8.94
CA PRO A 100 -19.06 -4.31 -9.33
C PRO A 100 -19.60 -5.17 -8.18
N TYR A 101 -18.76 -5.43 -7.16
CA TYR A 101 -19.10 -6.27 -6.02
C TYR A 101 -19.70 -5.51 -4.85
N VAL A 102 -19.37 -4.21 -4.71
CA VAL A 102 -19.78 -3.37 -3.56
C VAL A 102 -20.81 -2.31 -3.94
N GLN A 103 -21.21 -2.22 -5.21
CA GLN A 103 -22.18 -1.23 -5.71
C GLN A 103 -23.53 -1.29 -4.96
N GLY A 104 -23.97 -2.49 -4.56
CA GLY A 104 -25.21 -2.72 -3.82
C GLY A 104 -25.12 -2.43 -2.32
N ASP A 105 -23.92 -2.19 -1.78
CA ASP A 105 -23.74 -1.89 -0.36
C ASP A 105 -24.18 -0.45 -0.03
N SER A 106 -24.50 -0.22 1.25
CA SER A 106 -24.84 1.13 1.74
C SER A 106 -23.64 2.08 1.65
N GLN A 107 -23.90 3.39 1.60
CA GLN A 107 -22.84 4.40 1.54
C GLN A 107 -21.86 4.32 2.73
N ARG A 108 -22.36 3.88 3.90
CA ARG A 108 -21.52 3.65 5.09
C ARG A 108 -20.51 2.53 4.85
N TRP A 109 -20.95 1.42 4.24
CA TRP A 109 -20.05 0.31 3.89
C TRP A 109 -19.03 0.71 2.83
N LYS A 110 -19.43 1.47 1.82
CA LYS A 110 -18.50 1.99 0.81
C LYS A 110 -17.42 2.86 1.44
N ALA A 111 -17.76 3.71 2.41
CA ALA A 111 -16.79 4.52 3.15
C ALA A 111 -15.83 3.67 4.00
N ILE A 112 -16.34 2.65 4.70
CA ILE A 112 -15.52 1.72 5.50
C ILE A 112 -14.54 0.94 4.61
N ILE A 113 -15.05 0.37 3.51
CA ILE A 113 -14.23 -0.39 2.54
C ILE A 113 -13.17 0.52 1.92
N GLY A 114 -13.54 1.75 1.55
CA GLY A 114 -12.63 2.75 1.01
C GLY A 114 -11.53 3.15 2.00
N PHE A 115 -11.85 3.30 3.28
CA PHE A 115 -10.86 3.62 4.32
C PHE A 115 -9.84 2.49 4.51
N PHE A 116 -10.31 1.23 4.54
CA PHE A 116 -9.44 0.06 4.69
C PHE A 116 -8.84 -0.44 3.37
N LEU A 117 -8.91 0.33 2.28
CA LEU A 117 -8.38 -0.06 0.98
C LEU A 117 -6.87 0.10 0.94
N THR A 118 -6.18 -1.01 1.23
CA THR A 118 -4.73 -1.16 1.02
C THR A 118 -4.45 -2.26 0.01
N ASP A 119 -3.21 -2.32 -0.48
CA ASP A 119 -2.73 -3.36 -1.39
C ASP A 119 -3.01 -4.78 -0.84
N GLU A 120 -2.77 -4.98 0.46
CA GLU A 120 -2.91 -6.25 1.15
C GLU A 120 -4.38 -6.62 1.40
N ALA A 121 -5.19 -5.64 1.85
CA ALA A 121 -6.62 -5.85 2.05
C ALA A 121 -7.31 -6.18 0.72
N PHE A 122 -6.95 -5.47 -0.35
CA PHE A 122 -7.44 -5.77 -1.70
C PHE A 122 -7.03 -7.17 -2.16
N ALA A 123 -5.74 -7.53 -2.04
CA ALA A 123 -5.20 -8.80 -2.50
C ALA A 123 -5.91 -10.02 -1.86
N ILE A 124 -6.33 -9.89 -0.60
CA ILE A 124 -7.07 -10.93 0.12
C ILE A 124 -8.57 -10.87 -0.21
N ALA A 125 -9.16 -9.68 -0.21
CA ALA A 125 -10.60 -9.54 -0.39
C ALA A 125 -11.07 -9.86 -1.80
N ILE A 126 -10.31 -9.49 -2.85
CA ILE A 126 -10.72 -9.77 -4.23
C ILE A 126 -10.87 -11.28 -4.48
N ARG A 127 -10.01 -12.11 -3.86
CA ARG A 127 -10.11 -13.57 -3.93
C ARG A 127 -11.42 -14.10 -3.36
N ARG A 128 -11.91 -13.48 -2.28
CA ARG A 128 -13.21 -13.82 -1.67
C ARG A 128 -14.37 -13.36 -2.55
N TYR A 129 -14.29 -12.17 -3.13
CA TYR A 129 -15.32 -11.64 -4.03
C TYR A 129 -15.48 -12.46 -5.32
N LEU A 130 -14.37 -13.00 -5.85
CA LEU A 130 -14.35 -13.87 -7.03
C LEU A 130 -14.91 -15.28 -6.79
N GLN A 131 -15.12 -15.71 -5.54
CA GLN A 131 -15.73 -17.02 -5.28
C GLN A 131 -17.18 -17.03 -5.78
N PRO A 132 -17.62 -18.12 -6.45
CA PRO A 132 -18.91 -18.19 -7.14
C PRO A 132 -20.12 -18.40 -6.21
N ASP A 133 -20.07 -17.86 -4.99
CA ASP A 133 -21.16 -17.93 -4.01
C ASP A 133 -21.91 -16.60 -3.86
N LEU A 134 -23.20 -16.70 -3.56
CA LEU A 134 -24.11 -15.54 -3.40
C LEU A 134 -24.12 -14.99 -1.97
N SER A 135 -23.03 -15.15 -1.21
CA SER A 135 -22.95 -14.67 0.18
C SER A 135 -23.12 -13.14 0.22
N PRO A 136 -24.13 -12.60 0.95
CA PRO A 136 -24.31 -11.16 1.09
C PRO A 136 -23.34 -10.54 2.11
N HIS A 137 -22.53 -11.35 2.79
CA HIS A 137 -21.69 -10.94 3.92
C HIS A 137 -20.21 -10.74 3.55
N LYS A 138 -19.84 -10.75 2.26
CA LYS A 138 -18.43 -10.66 1.82
C LYS A 138 -17.73 -9.36 2.26
N HIS A 139 -18.48 -8.27 2.47
CA HIS A 139 -17.92 -7.03 3.03
C HIS A 139 -17.42 -7.20 4.48
N TRP A 140 -17.96 -8.15 5.25
CA TRP A 140 -17.43 -8.47 6.59
C TRP A 140 -16.08 -9.16 6.53
N TYR A 141 -15.85 -10.00 5.52
CA TYR A 141 -14.54 -10.59 5.26
C TYR A 141 -13.51 -9.51 4.94
N TYR A 142 -13.88 -8.56 4.07
CA TYR A 142 -13.06 -7.39 3.78
C TYR A 142 -12.72 -6.62 5.07
N LEU A 143 -13.72 -6.33 5.90
CA LEU A 143 -13.54 -5.61 7.16
C LEU A 143 -12.62 -6.37 8.12
N GLY A 144 -12.73 -7.70 8.19
CA GLY A 144 -11.84 -8.53 8.99
C GLY A 144 -10.39 -8.44 8.56
N ALA A 145 -10.14 -8.52 7.25
CA ALA A 145 -8.80 -8.39 6.68
C ALA A 145 -8.24 -6.98 6.93
N GLY A 146 -8.96 -5.93 6.52
CA GLY A 146 -8.54 -4.54 6.69
C GLY A 146 -8.36 -4.13 8.15
N GLY A 147 -9.26 -4.55 9.02
CA GLY A 147 -9.21 -4.27 10.46
C GLY A 147 -8.02 -4.95 11.16
N ALA A 148 -7.70 -6.20 10.81
CA ALA A 148 -6.52 -6.88 11.33
C ALA A 148 -5.22 -6.20 10.90
N MET A 149 -5.12 -5.81 9.62
CA MET A 149 -3.97 -5.07 9.10
C MET A 149 -3.83 -3.69 9.75
N TYR A 150 -4.94 -2.96 9.92
CA TYR A 150 -4.96 -1.65 10.57
C TYR A 150 -4.50 -1.72 12.02
N GLY A 151 -5.05 -2.66 12.80
CA GLY A 151 -4.64 -2.88 14.18
C GLY A 151 -3.15 -3.21 14.29
N ASN A 152 -2.65 -4.08 13.41
CA ASN A 152 -1.23 -4.39 13.31
C ASN A 152 -0.38 -3.15 12.99
N TRP A 153 -0.77 -2.36 11.99
CA TRP A 153 0.01 -1.20 11.54
C TRP A 153 0.13 -0.14 12.63
N VAL A 154 -0.98 0.22 13.28
CA VAL A 154 -0.99 1.20 14.38
C VAL A 154 -0.20 0.68 15.58
N LEU A 155 -0.34 -0.60 15.94
CA LEU A 155 0.42 -1.22 17.02
C LEU A 155 1.92 -1.21 16.73
N CYS A 156 2.33 -1.63 15.53
CA CYS A 156 3.74 -1.64 15.13
C CYS A 156 4.32 -0.24 15.07
N THR A 157 3.55 0.76 14.63
CA THR A 157 3.96 2.17 14.65
C THR A 157 4.18 2.65 16.09
N TRP A 158 3.28 2.32 17.01
CA TRP A 158 3.43 2.63 18.42
C TRP A 158 4.67 1.96 19.02
N LEU A 159 4.89 0.68 18.73
CA LEU A 159 6.11 -0.04 19.15
C LEU A 159 7.36 0.59 18.54
N GLY A 160 7.33 0.98 17.27
CA GLY A 160 8.44 1.66 16.60
C GLY A 160 8.79 3.00 17.23
N LEU A 161 7.76 3.78 17.63
CA LEU A 161 7.94 5.04 18.35
C LEU A 161 8.59 4.82 19.73
N THR A 162 8.11 3.85 20.50
CA THR A 162 8.66 3.58 21.85
C THR A 162 10.07 3.03 21.78
N VAL A 163 10.35 2.09 20.86
CA VAL A 163 11.70 1.57 20.61
C VAL A 163 12.62 2.69 20.11
N GLY A 164 12.14 3.56 19.21
CA GLY A 164 12.92 4.68 18.68
C GLY A 164 13.34 5.68 19.75
N GLN A 165 12.54 5.89 20.81
CA GLN A 165 12.92 6.74 21.95
C GLN A 165 14.05 6.14 22.79
N LEU A 166 14.15 4.81 22.83
CA LEU A 166 15.20 4.10 23.56
C LEU A 166 16.53 4.04 22.81
N ILE A 167 16.57 4.46 21.54
CA ILE A 167 17.76 4.48 20.69
C ILE A 167 18.18 5.93 20.44
N PRO A 168 19.03 6.53 21.30
CA PRO A 168 19.56 7.87 21.08
C PRO A 168 20.26 7.93 19.72
N ASN A 169 19.98 8.98 18.95
CA ASN A 169 20.57 9.20 17.63
C ASN A 169 20.29 8.08 16.61
N ALA A 170 19.16 7.36 16.68
CA ALA A 170 18.74 6.42 15.63
C ALA A 170 18.77 7.05 14.22
N ALA A 171 18.53 8.36 14.15
CA ALA A 171 18.68 9.15 12.93
C ALA A 171 20.10 9.16 12.33
N ALA A 172 21.12 9.25 13.19
CA ALA A 172 22.52 9.26 12.79
C ALA A 172 23.03 7.88 12.35
N TRP A 173 22.26 6.82 12.59
CA TRP A 173 22.63 5.43 12.27
C TRP A 173 22.28 5.05 10.82
N GLY A 174 21.97 6.05 9.98
CA GLY A 174 21.66 5.84 8.57
C GLY A 174 20.16 5.80 8.28
N LEU A 175 19.39 6.76 8.80
CA LEU A 175 17.98 6.97 8.42
C LEU A 175 17.78 6.97 6.91
N ASP A 176 18.69 7.63 6.19
CA ASP A 176 18.68 7.69 4.73
C ASP A 176 18.81 6.30 4.10
N PHE A 177 19.71 5.47 4.65
CA PHE A 177 19.85 4.08 4.23
C PHE A 177 18.64 3.25 4.62
N ALA A 178 18.09 3.41 5.83
CA ALA A 178 16.92 2.67 6.30
C ALA A 178 15.70 2.95 5.43
N MET A 179 15.46 4.21 5.05
CA MET A 179 14.41 4.58 4.11
C MET A 179 14.65 3.95 2.73
N VAL A 180 15.86 4.08 2.17
CA VAL A 180 16.20 3.49 0.86
C VAL A 180 16.06 1.97 0.86
N ALA A 181 16.61 1.29 1.87
CA ALA A 181 16.49 -0.16 2.04
C ALA A 181 15.04 -0.61 2.22
N THR A 182 14.22 0.18 2.92
CA THR A 182 12.79 -0.08 3.06
C THR A 182 12.07 0.01 1.72
N PHE A 183 12.30 1.07 0.94
CA PHE A 183 11.70 1.20 -0.39
C PHE A 183 12.15 0.10 -1.34
N ILE A 184 13.45 -0.27 -1.33
CA ILE A 184 13.95 -1.41 -2.11
C ILE A 184 13.27 -2.70 -1.66
N GLY A 185 13.22 -2.97 -0.36
CA GLY A 185 12.57 -4.14 0.21
C GLY A 185 11.07 -4.21 -0.09
N MET A 186 10.40 -3.06 -0.20
CA MET A 186 9.00 -2.98 -0.63
C MET A 186 8.84 -3.23 -2.13
N ILE A 187 9.73 -2.72 -2.98
CA ILE A 187 9.60 -2.78 -4.45
C ILE A 187 10.06 -4.12 -5.02
N VAL A 188 11.16 -4.69 -4.51
CA VAL A 188 11.80 -5.89 -5.07
C VAL A 188 10.83 -7.08 -5.21
N PRO A 189 9.97 -7.40 -4.22
CA PRO A 189 8.99 -8.49 -4.36
C PRO A 189 7.97 -8.28 -5.48
N TYR A 190 7.73 -7.03 -5.88
CA TYR A 190 6.82 -6.70 -6.99
C TYR A 190 7.51 -6.70 -8.35
N ALA A 191 8.84 -6.73 -8.42
CA ALA A 191 9.60 -6.67 -9.68
C ALA A 191 9.67 -8.04 -10.39
N THR A 192 8.52 -8.70 -10.60
CA THR A 192 8.45 -10.09 -11.07
C THR A 192 8.34 -10.23 -12.60
N THR A 193 8.01 -9.16 -13.32
CA THR A 193 7.86 -9.18 -14.78
C THR A 193 8.83 -8.21 -15.48
N ARG A 194 9.14 -8.48 -16.76
CA ARG A 194 10.02 -7.59 -17.56
C ARG A 194 9.48 -6.16 -17.66
N PRO A 195 8.16 -5.93 -17.90
CA PRO A 195 7.59 -4.58 -17.88
C PRO A 195 7.77 -3.88 -16.53
N MET A 196 7.59 -4.58 -15.41
CA MET A 196 7.79 -4.01 -14.07
C MET A 196 9.25 -3.62 -13.83
N VAL A 197 10.20 -4.50 -14.19
CA VAL A 197 11.64 -4.18 -14.10
C VAL A 197 12.00 -2.99 -14.99
N GLY A 198 11.46 -2.93 -16.21
CA GLY A 198 11.67 -1.80 -17.11
C GLY A 198 11.11 -0.48 -16.58
N ALA A 199 9.92 -0.50 -15.98
CA ALA A 199 9.32 0.66 -15.32
C ALA A 199 10.20 1.18 -14.17
N ILE A 200 10.71 0.27 -13.34
CA ILE A 200 11.62 0.59 -12.23
C ILE A 200 12.93 1.20 -12.76
N ALA A 201 13.51 0.61 -13.80
CA ALA A 201 14.75 1.09 -14.40
C ALA A 201 14.61 2.50 -14.99
N VAL A 202 13.52 2.76 -15.73
CA VAL A 202 13.24 4.09 -16.30
C VAL A 202 12.98 5.10 -15.19
N ALA A 203 12.15 4.76 -14.20
CA ALA A 203 11.90 5.65 -13.07
C ALA A 203 13.20 6.00 -12.33
N GLY A 204 14.04 5.01 -12.06
CA GLY A 204 15.35 5.21 -11.40
C GLY A 204 16.28 6.10 -12.22
N LEU A 205 16.42 5.84 -13.52
CA LEU A 205 17.26 6.66 -14.40
C LEU A 205 16.76 8.11 -14.47
N VAL A 206 15.47 8.30 -14.67
CA VAL A 206 14.87 9.64 -14.73
C VAL A 206 14.99 10.36 -13.40
N ALA A 207 14.85 9.68 -12.26
CA ALA A 207 15.04 10.29 -10.95
C ALA A 207 16.47 10.84 -10.78
N VAL A 208 17.48 10.10 -11.24
CA VAL A 208 18.89 10.54 -11.19
C VAL A 208 19.11 11.74 -12.12
N LEU A 209 18.65 11.65 -13.37
CA LEU A 209 18.83 12.72 -14.36
C LEU A 209 18.07 14.00 -13.98
N ALA A 210 16.90 13.85 -13.36
CA ALA A 210 16.01 14.94 -12.99
C ALA A 210 16.25 15.46 -11.56
N ASN A 211 17.28 14.95 -10.85
CA ASN A 211 17.57 15.34 -9.46
C ASN A 211 17.86 16.85 -9.29
N GLY A 212 18.34 17.51 -10.35
CA GLY A 212 18.59 18.96 -10.35
C GLY A 212 17.36 19.84 -10.41
N LEU A 213 16.15 19.28 -10.60
CA LEU A 213 14.92 20.07 -10.65
C LEU A 213 14.60 20.69 -9.27
N PRO A 214 14.10 21.94 -9.26
CA PRO A 214 13.70 22.60 -8.02
C PRO A 214 12.56 21.84 -7.35
N HIS A 215 12.46 21.98 -6.04
CA HIS A 215 11.40 21.38 -5.23
C HIS A 215 11.25 19.86 -5.43
N LYS A 216 12.32 19.13 -5.75
CA LYS A 216 12.29 17.68 -5.95
C LYS A 216 11.26 17.21 -6.99
N LEU A 217 10.88 18.07 -7.95
CA LEU A 217 9.96 17.73 -9.04
C LEU A 217 10.47 16.55 -9.90
N GLY A 218 11.79 16.29 -9.87
CA GLY A 218 12.37 15.10 -10.49
C GLY A 218 11.73 13.79 -10.05
N LEU A 219 11.20 13.70 -8.82
CA LEU A 219 10.45 12.52 -8.36
C LEU A 219 9.13 12.34 -9.11
N MET A 220 8.41 13.43 -9.40
CA MET A 220 7.17 13.38 -10.16
C MET A 220 7.42 13.00 -11.62
N VAL A 221 8.46 13.59 -12.22
CA VAL A 221 8.88 13.27 -13.59
C VAL A 221 9.29 11.80 -13.70
N ALA A 222 10.05 11.30 -12.73
CA ALA A 222 10.44 9.89 -12.64
C ALA A 222 9.24 8.95 -12.51
N ALA A 223 8.27 9.28 -11.66
CA ALA A 223 7.06 8.48 -11.48
C ALA A 223 6.25 8.40 -12.78
N ILE A 224 6.01 9.53 -13.46
CA ILE A 224 5.27 9.57 -14.72
C ILE A 224 6.02 8.78 -15.80
N ALA A 225 7.34 8.97 -15.93
CA ALA A 225 8.14 8.25 -16.91
C ALA A 225 8.15 6.73 -16.66
N GLY A 226 8.25 6.30 -15.40
CA GLY A 226 8.16 4.90 -15.02
C GLY A 226 6.82 4.27 -15.39
N VAL A 227 5.71 4.94 -15.07
CA VAL A 227 4.35 4.48 -15.43
C VAL A 227 4.19 4.39 -16.95
N ALA A 228 4.60 5.42 -17.69
CA ALA A 228 4.52 5.43 -19.14
C ALA A 228 5.35 4.29 -19.77
N ALA A 229 6.57 4.06 -19.27
CA ALA A 229 7.43 2.98 -19.73
C ALA A 229 6.85 1.60 -19.40
N GLY A 230 6.35 1.40 -18.18
CA GLY A 230 5.69 0.16 -17.77
C GLY A 230 4.49 -0.16 -18.65
N PHE A 231 3.61 0.80 -18.86
CA PHE A 231 2.45 0.65 -19.75
C PHE A 231 2.85 0.33 -21.19
N TRP A 232 3.85 1.01 -21.72
CA TRP A 232 4.35 0.76 -23.08
C TRP A 232 4.99 -0.63 -23.22
N LEU A 233 5.75 -1.08 -22.22
CA LEU A 233 6.36 -2.41 -22.22
C LEU A 233 5.30 -3.51 -22.09
N GLU A 234 4.30 -3.32 -21.22
CA GLU A 234 3.20 -4.27 -21.03
C GLU A 234 2.43 -4.50 -22.34
N THR A 235 2.09 -3.41 -23.06
CA THR A 235 1.38 -3.50 -24.35
C THR A 235 2.20 -4.19 -25.44
N ARG A 236 3.53 -4.07 -25.42
CA ARG A 236 4.43 -4.77 -26.36
C ARG A 236 4.51 -6.25 -26.08
N VAL A 237 4.57 -6.66 -24.80
CA VAL A 237 4.57 -8.07 -24.40
C VAL A 237 3.25 -8.72 -24.80
N PHE A 238 2.11 -8.13 -24.46
CA PHE A 238 0.79 -8.61 -24.88
C PHE A 238 0.68 -8.82 -26.40
N LYS A 239 1.13 -7.81 -27.17
CA LYS A 239 1.07 -7.89 -28.64
C LYS A 239 1.99 -8.98 -29.22
N SER A 240 3.11 -9.28 -28.57
CA SER A 240 3.99 -10.36 -28.99
C SER A 240 3.42 -11.76 -28.70
N GLU A 241 2.65 -11.92 -27.63
CA GLU A 241 1.97 -13.17 -27.29
C GLU A 241 0.75 -13.45 -28.18
N GLU A 242 0.03 -12.41 -28.60
CA GLU A 242 -1.08 -12.54 -29.57
C GLU A 242 -0.60 -12.90 -30.99
N VAL A 243 0.53 -12.35 -31.44
CA VAL A 243 1.09 -12.61 -32.78
C VAL A 243 1.80 -13.98 -32.85
N GLY A 244 2.16 -14.56 -31.71
CA GLY A 244 2.78 -15.88 -31.62
C GLY A 244 1.80 -17.06 -31.46
N ARG A 245 0.49 -16.80 -31.38
CA ARG A 245 -0.59 -17.80 -31.37
C ARG A 245 -1.27 -17.88 -32.73
#